data_AF-A0A8S1DMR4-F1
#
_entry.id   AF-A0A8S1DMR4-F1
#
_cell.length_a   1.000
_cell.length_b   1.000
_cell.length_c   1.000
_cell.angle_alpha   90.00
_cell.angle_beta   90.00
_cell.angle_gamma   90.00
#
_symmetry.space_group_name_H-M   'P 1'
#
loop_
_entity.id
_entity.type
_entity.pdbx_description
1 polymer ?
#
loop_
_entity_poly.entity_id
_entity_poly.type
_entity_poly.pdbx_seq_one_letter_code
_entity_poly.pdbx_strand_id
1 'polypeptide(L)'
;MARYTVILALLAFVLIVGAQAAGYKDVTKCQCVCPSKGPLVCGRNSRGKFKIFGNPCAMDCHNCRNKDYYAETDFSNCSVRTQVG
;
A
#
# COMPACT_ATOMS: atom_id res chain seq x y z
N MET A 1 16.72 21.42 40.88
CA MET A 1 17.10 21.54 39.46
C MET A 1 16.81 20.26 38.65
N ALA A 2 17.08 19.05 39.18
CA ALA A 2 16.79 17.78 38.50
C ALA A 2 15.30 17.47 38.19
N ARG A 3 14.36 18.06 38.94
CA ARG A 3 12.91 17.86 38.71
C ARG A 3 12.40 18.60 37.47
N TYR A 4 12.98 19.76 37.16
CA TYR A 4 12.61 20.57 36.00
C TYR A 4 13.15 19.99 34.69
N THR A 5 14.34 19.38 34.72
CA THR A 5 14.92 18.71 33.55
C THR A 5 14.12 17.47 33.14
N VAL A 6 13.59 16.73 34.11
CA VAL A 6 12.70 15.57 33.84
C VAL A 6 11.37 16.03 33.23
N ILE A 7 10.78 17.11 33.74
CA ILE A 7 9.51 17.66 33.20
C ILE A 7 9.69 18.16 31.76
N LEU A 8 10.79 18.86 31.47
CA LEU A 8 11.09 19.32 30.11
C LEU A 8 11.33 18.15 29.14
N ALA A 9 12.01 17.10 29.58
CA ALA A 9 12.23 15.91 28.76
C ALA A 9 10.93 15.15 28.44
N LEU A 10 10.00 15.07 29.40
CA LEU A 10 8.68 14.44 29.20
C LEU A 10 7.80 15.25 28.24
N LEU A 11 7.77 16.58 28.38
CA LEU A 11 7.01 17.45 27.47
C LEU A 11 7.55 17.39 26.04
N ALA A 12 8.87 17.31 25.87
CA ALA A 12 9.49 17.11 24.55
C ALA A 12 9.07 15.77 23.90
N PHE A 13 8.90 14.71 24.69
CA PHE A 13 8.52 13.39 24.18
C PHE A 13 7.08 13.32 23.65
N VAL A 14 6.15 14.08 24.24
CA VAL A 14 4.73 14.10 23.82
C VAL A 14 4.54 14.76 22.45
N LEU A 15 5.40 15.71 22.07
CA LEU A 15 5.32 16.41 20.77
C LEU A 15 5.76 15.55 19.58
N ILE A 16 6.53 14.47 19.79
CA ILE A 16 7.11 13.67 18.71
C ILE A 16 6.16 12.55 18.24
N VAL A 17 5.23 12.11 19.09
CA VAL A 17 4.39 10.91 18.83
C VAL A 17 3.07 11.25 18.11
N GLY A 18 2.80 12.53 17.83
CA GLY A 18 1.49 13.01 17.41
C GLY A 18 1.10 12.85 15.93
N ALA A 19 1.93 12.25 15.06
CA ALA A 19 1.66 12.23 13.61
C ALA A 19 1.82 10.85 12.99
N GLN A 20 0.89 9.93 13.27
CA GLN A 20 0.73 8.72 12.47
C GLN A 20 -0.77 8.44 12.23
N ALA A 21 -1.40 9.32 11.46
CA ALA A 21 -2.65 9.00 10.78
C ALA A 21 -2.33 8.62 9.33
N ALA A 22 -1.60 7.52 9.13
CA ALA A 22 -1.50 6.88 7.83
C ALA A 22 -2.79 6.08 7.62
N GLY A 23 -3.68 6.63 6.79
CA GLY A 23 -4.90 6.01 6.22
C GLY A 23 -5.34 4.68 6.80
N TYR A 24 -6.25 4.72 7.77
CA TYR A 24 -7.05 3.55 8.15
C TYR A 24 -7.99 3.23 6.98
N LYS A 25 -7.58 2.36 6.05
CA LYS A 25 -8.52 1.71 5.13
C LYS A 25 -9.38 0.79 5.98
N ASP A 26 -10.63 1.19 6.19
CA ASP A 26 -11.65 0.37 6.85
C ASP A 26 -11.73 -1.00 6.15
N VAL A 27 -11.31 -2.05 6.86
CA VAL A 27 -11.24 -3.44 6.37
C VAL A 27 -12.64 -4.08 6.31
N THR A 28 -13.74 -3.33 6.48
CA THR A 28 -15.03 -4.00 6.67
C THR A 28 -15.65 -4.45 5.35
N LYS A 29 -15.40 -3.80 4.20
CA LYS A 29 -15.83 -4.29 2.88
C LYS A 29 -14.91 -3.79 1.76
N CYS A 30 -14.28 -4.70 1.02
CA CYS A 30 -13.55 -4.36 -0.21
C CYS A 30 -14.50 -3.73 -1.25
N GLN A 31 -14.56 -2.39 -1.33
CA GLN A 31 -15.27 -1.69 -2.39
C GLN A 31 -14.48 -1.77 -3.70
N CYS A 32 -14.80 -2.76 -4.51
CA CYS A 32 -14.16 -3.02 -5.80
C CYS A 32 -14.97 -2.46 -6.98
N VAL A 33 -15.38 -1.20 -6.88
CA VAL A 33 -15.98 -0.49 -8.00
C VAL A 33 -14.87 0.27 -8.68
N CYS A 34 -14.32 -0.30 -9.76
CA CYS A 34 -13.22 0.28 -10.51
C CYS A 34 -13.70 0.77 -11.87
N PRO A 35 -13.16 1.89 -12.40
CA PRO A 35 -13.40 2.28 -13.77
C PRO A 35 -12.89 1.20 -14.73
N SER A 36 -13.60 0.99 -15.84
CA SER A 36 -13.23 -0.01 -16.85
C SER A 36 -11.95 0.35 -17.63
N LYS A 37 -11.52 1.62 -17.57
CA LYS A 37 -10.32 2.13 -18.26
C LYS A 37 -9.35 2.74 -17.25
N GLY A 38 -8.07 2.53 -17.48
CA GLY A 38 -6.98 3.12 -16.70
C GLY A 38 -5.61 2.65 -17.22
N PRO A 39 -4.52 3.24 -16.72
CA PRO A 39 -3.18 2.76 -17.06
C PRO A 39 -2.95 1.38 -16.46
N LEU A 40 -2.38 0.46 -17.22
CA LEU A 40 -1.95 -0.83 -16.68
C LEU A 40 -0.87 -0.60 -15.62
N VAL A 41 -0.88 -1.43 -14.56
CA VAL A 41 0.18 -1.40 -13.54
C VAL A 41 0.80 -2.78 -13.38
N CYS A 42 2.11 -2.79 -13.10
CA CYS A 42 2.83 -4.00 -12.77
C CYS A 42 2.92 -4.13 -11.24
N GLY A 43 2.45 -5.25 -10.70
CA GLY A 43 2.60 -5.58 -9.29
C GLY A 43 3.61 -6.70 -9.08
N ARG A 44 4.35 -6.66 -7.97
CA ARG A 44 5.17 -7.75 -7.44
C ARG A 44 4.68 -8.15 -6.05
N ASN A 45 4.48 -9.44 -5.82
CA ASN A 45 4.14 -9.94 -4.48
C ASN A 45 5.39 -10.33 -3.66
N SER A 46 5.19 -10.66 -2.38
CA SER A 46 6.27 -11.08 -1.47
C SER A 46 7.00 -12.35 -1.92
N ARG A 47 6.37 -13.16 -2.77
CA ARG A 47 6.94 -14.38 -3.37
C ARG A 47 7.73 -14.11 -4.65
N GLY A 48 7.87 -12.84 -5.05
CA GLY A 48 8.57 -12.44 -6.27
C GLY A 48 7.80 -12.68 -7.57
N LYS A 49 6.49 -12.98 -7.50
CA LYS A 49 5.65 -13.10 -8.69
C LYS A 49 5.25 -11.72 -9.20
N PHE A 50 5.37 -11.54 -10.50
CA PHE A 50 4.92 -10.34 -11.21
C PHE A 50 3.55 -10.57 -11.84
N LYS A 51 2.70 -9.53 -11.85
CA LYS A 51 1.37 -9.57 -12.44
C LYS A 51 0.97 -8.19 -12.95
N ILE A 52 0.41 -8.14 -14.17
CA ILE A 52 -0.19 -6.92 -14.72
C ILE A 52 -1.63 -6.82 -14.22
N PHE A 53 -2.01 -5.63 -13.74
CA PHE A 53 -3.38 -5.28 -13.41
C PHE A 53 -3.92 -4.25 -14.40
N GLY A 54 -5.22 -4.34 -14.70
CA GLY A 54 -5.89 -3.45 -15.66
C GLY A 54 -5.86 -1.97 -15.27
N ASN A 55 -5.72 -1.68 -13.97
CA ASN A 55 -5.50 -0.35 -13.41
C ASN A 55 -5.11 -0.46 -11.91
N PRO A 56 -4.70 0.65 -11.26
CA PRO A 56 -4.37 0.65 -9.83
C PRO A 56 -5.53 0.19 -8.94
N CYS A 57 -6.78 0.58 -9.26
CA CYS A 57 -7.96 0.16 -8.50
C CYS A 57 -8.15 -1.37 -8.54
N ALA A 58 -7.90 -2.01 -9.68
CA ALA A 58 -7.98 -3.45 -9.82
C ALA A 58 -6.91 -4.16 -8.97
N MET A 59 -5.71 -3.59 -8.84
CA MET A 59 -4.67 -4.09 -7.94
C MET A 59 -5.08 -3.96 -6.47
N ASP A 60 -5.59 -2.80 -6.08
CA ASP A 60 -6.09 -2.55 -4.72
C ASP A 60 -7.25 -3.48 -4.35
N CYS A 61 -8.19 -3.70 -5.28
CA CYS A 61 -9.27 -4.66 -5.10
C CYS A 61 -8.73 -6.10 -4.94
N HIS A 62 -7.73 -6.47 -5.74
CA HIS A 62 -7.08 -7.77 -5.62
C HIS A 62 -6.44 -7.93 -4.23
N ASN A 63 -5.65 -6.94 -3.80
CA ASN A 63 -4.99 -6.94 -2.49
C ASN A 63 -5.98 -7.00 -1.33
N CYS A 64 -7.15 -6.38 -1.48
CA CYS A 64 -8.19 -6.42 -0.46
C CYS A 64 -8.88 -7.80 -0.39
N ARG A 65 -9.17 -8.42 -1.55
CA ARG A 65 -9.93 -9.69 -1.62
C ARG A 65 -9.07 -10.93 -1.43
N ASN A 66 -7.77 -10.84 -1.68
CA ASN A 66 -6.87 -11.99 -1.73
C ASN A 66 -5.83 -11.91 -0.63
N LYS A 67 -5.33 -13.06 -0.20
CA LYS A 67 -4.20 -13.15 0.75
C LYS A 67 -2.83 -12.89 0.09
N ASP A 68 -2.81 -12.65 -1.21
CA ASP A 68 -1.59 -12.42 -2.00
C ASP A 68 -1.51 -10.93 -2.37
N TYR A 69 -0.74 -10.19 -1.60
CA TYR A 69 -0.59 -8.74 -1.75
C TYR A 69 0.47 -8.41 -2.81
N TYR A 70 0.12 -7.55 -3.75
CA TYR A 70 1.00 -7.01 -4.79
C TYR A 70 1.32 -5.54 -4.51
N ALA A 71 2.60 -5.19 -4.53
CA ALA A 71 3.07 -3.82 -4.53
C ALA A 71 3.42 -3.40 -5.97
N GLU A 72 3.07 -2.16 -6.35
CA GLU A 72 3.42 -1.63 -7.67
C GLU A 72 4.95 -1.59 -7.86
N THR A 73 5.40 -1.88 -9.07
CA THR A 73 6.81 -1.85 -9.46
C THR A 73 6.94 -1.40 -10.92
N ASP A 74 8.18 -1.25 -11.40
CA ASP A 74 8.42 -0.82 -12.78
C ASP A 74 7.77 -1.80 -13.77
N PHE A 75 7.08 -1.24 -14.77
CA PHE A 75 6.30 -2.00 -15.74
C PHE A 75 7.15 -3.00 -16.54
N SER A 76 8.44 -2.72 -16.74
CA SER A 76 9.39 -3.62 -17.41
C SER A 76 9.56 -4.97 -16.70
N ASN A 77 9.34 -5.02 -15.38
CA ASN A 77 9.45 -6.25 -14.59
C ASN A 77 8.31 -7.24 -14.87
N CYS A 78 7.15 -6.74 -15.29
CA CYS A 78 6.04 -7.58 -15.72
C CYS A 78 6.15 -8.01 -17.18
N SER A 79 7.35 -7.85 -17.79
CA SER A 79 7.72 -8.24 -19.16
C SER A 79 6.66 -9.09 -19.82
N VAL A 80 5.94 -8.46 -20.76
CA VAL A 80 4.83 -9.03 -21.51
C VAL A 80 5.34 -10.25 -22.27
N ARG A 81 5.45 -11.41 -21.62
CA ARG A 81 5.42 -12.69 -22.32
C ARG A 81 4.00 -12.82 -22.81
N THR A 82 3.75 -12.16 -23.94
CA THR A 82 2.84 -12.58 -25.00
C THR A 82 1.93 -13.71 -24.54
N GLN A 83 0.78 -13.34 -23.98
CA GLN A 83 -0.37 -14.25 -23.93
C GLN A 83 -0.89 -14.35 -25.37
N VAL A 84 -0.17 -15.09 -26.20
CA VAL A 84 -0.68 -15.66 -27.44
C VAL A 84 -1.00 -17.10 -27.11
N GLY A 85 -2.29 -17.35 -26.91
CA GLY A 85 -2.91 -18.64 -26.71
C GLY A 85 -4.36 -18.52 -27.12
#